data_AF-A0A4Q5QVK0-F1
#
_entry.id   AF-A0A4Q5QVK0-F1
#
_cell.length_a   1.000
_cell.length_b   1.000
_cell.length_c   1.000
_cell.angle_alpha   90.00
_cell.angle_beta   90.00
_cell.angle_gamma   90.00
#
_symmetry.space_group_name_H-M   'P 1'
#
loop_
_entity.id
_entity.type
_entity.pdbx_description
1 polymer ?
#
loop_
_entity_poly.entity_id
_entity_poly.type
_entity_poly.pdbx_seq_one_letter_code
_entity_poly.pdbx_strand_id
1 'polypeptide(L)'
;MKILAIRIKNLASLEGITEIDFTKPPLSTAGIFAITGPTGAGKSTILDALCLALYGKTPRYLEAKEPGIEVRDGKNGLISQGDHRGILRDGSG
;
A
#
# COMPACT_ATOMS: atom_id res chain seq x y z
N MET A 1 18.02 -3.85 -10.59
CA MET A 1 17.42 -3.38 -9.33
C MET A 1 16.75 -4.56 -8.64
N LYS A 2 16.93 -4.75 -7.32
CA LYS A 2 16.36 -5.88 -6.54
C LYS A 2 15.74 -5.34 -5.25
N ILE A 3 14.50 -5.72 -4.96
CA ILE A 3 13.83 -5.40 -3.69
C ILE A 3 14.29 -6.40 -2.63
N LEU A 4 14.82 -5.90 -1.52
CA LEU A 4 15.32 -6.74 -0.42
C LEU A 4 14.28 -6.93 0.69
N ALA A 5 13.51 -5.89 0.98
CA ALA A 5 12.43 -5.96 1.95
C ALA A 5 11.35 -4.91 1.62
N ILE A 6 10.13 -5.16 2.10
CA ILE A 6 9.02 -4.21 2.13
C ILE A 6 8.60 -4.07 3.59
N ARG A 7 8.60 -2.84 4.11
CA ARG A 7 8.13 -2.51 5.46
C ARG A 7 6.99 -1.52 5.36
N ILE A 8 5.87 -1.86 5.97
CA ILE A 8 4.61 -1.13 5.88
C ILE A 8 4.17 -0.85 7.30
N LYS A 9 3.68 0.37 7.56
CA LYS A 9 2.99 0.70 8.81
C LYS A 9 1.66 1.36 8.48
N ASN A 10 0.57 0.79 8.97
CA ASN A 10 -0.77 1.40 8.91
C ASN A 10 -1.18 1.90 7.50
N LEU A 11 -1.11 1.01 6.51
CA LEU A 11 -1.42 1.34 5.11
C LEU A 11 -2.67 0.59 4.68
N ALA A 12 -3.72 1.30 4.24
CA ALA A 12 -5.00 0.75 3.80
C ALA A 12 -5.49 -0.43 4.69
N SER A 13 -5.53 -1.65 4.14
CA SER A 13 -5.98 -2.86 4.82
C SER A 13 -4.97 -3.46 5.81
N LEU A 14 -3.71 -3.02 5.82
CA LEU A 14 -2.66 -3.53 6.71
C LEU A 14 -2.52 -2.64 7.94
N GLU A 15 -2.90 -3.17 9.09
CA GLU A 15 -2.79 -2.52 10.40
C GLU A 15 -1.45 -2.85 11.07
N GLY A 16 -0.92 -1.88 11.83
CA GLY A 16 0.34 -2.05 12.54
C GLY A 16 1.52 -2.15 11.58
N ILE A 17 2.60 -2.79 12.04
CA ILE A 17 3.81 -3.00 11.26
C ILE A 17 3.71 -4.34 10.54
N THR A 18 3.87 -4.32 9.22
CA THR A 18 4.02 -5.51 8.37
C THR A 18 5.39 -5.47 7.69
N GLU A 19 6.14 -6.55 7.78
CA GLU A 19 7.46 -6.68 7.13
C GLU A 19 7.51 -7.95 6.29
N ILE A 20 8.01 -7.80 5.06
CA ILE A 20 8.32 -8.89 4.14
C ILE A 20 9.82 -8.77 3.81
N ASP A 21 10.62 -9.72 4.26
CA ASP A 21 12.06 -9.76 4.05
C ASP A 21 12.41 -10.86 3.04
N PHE A 22 12.73 -10.45 1.81
CA PHE A 22 13.08 -11.37 0.72
C PHE A 22 14.48 -11.97 0.86
N THR A 23 15.27 -11.53 1.84
CA THR A 23 16.60 -12.08 2.11
C THR A 23 16.57 -13.29 3.05
N LYS A 24 15.42 -13.57 3.67
CA LYS A 24 15.23 -14.69 4.59
C LYS A 24 14.46 -15.86 3.94
N PRO A 25 14.75 -17.11 4.34
CA PRO A 25 13.91 -18.26 3.98
C PRO A 25 12.48 -18.07 4.51
N PRO A 26 11.45 -18.55 3.79
CA PRO A 26 11.53 -19.34 2.56
C PRO A 26 11.72 -18.50 1.27
N LEU A 27 11.62 -17.17 1.35
CA LEU A 27 11.59 -16.31 0.16
C LEU A 27 12.95 -16.20 -0.54
N SER A 28 14.05 -16.24 0.21
CA SER A 28 15.40 -16.16 -0.35
C SER A 28 15.78 -17.32 -1.26
N THR A 29 15.11 -18.47 -1.13
CA THR A 29 15.39 -19.69 -1.89
C THR A 29 14.29 -20.09 -2.86
N ALA A 30 13.09 -19.50 -2.77
CA ALA A 30 11.94 -19.91 -3.57
C ALA A 30 12.06 -19.55 -5.06
N GLY A 31 12.77 -18.47 -5.40
CA GLY A 31 12.88 -17.94 -6.77
C GLY A 31 11.59 -17.26 -7.26
N ILE A 32 10.44 -17.90 -7.05
CA ILE A 32 9.08 -17.40 -7.32
C ILE A 32 8.22 -17.63 -6.07
N PHE A 33 7.37 -16.67 -5.74
CA PHE A 33 6.40 -16.77 -4.65
C PHE A 33 5.05 -16.19 -5.08
N ALA A 34 4.00 -16.51 -4.34
CA ALA A 34 2.65 -15.99 -4.55
C ALA A 34 2.16 -15.23 -3.32
N ILE A 35 1.38 -14.17 -3.55
CA ILE A 35 0.64 -13.45 -2.50
C ILE A 35 -0.83 -13.86 -2.62
N THR A 36 -1.34 -14.61 -1.64
CA THR A 36 -2.70 -15.17 -1.66
C THR A 36 -3.51 -14.70 -0.44
N GLY A 37 -4.82 -14.89 -0.47
CA GLY A 37 -5.73 -14.49 0.60
C GLY A 37 -7.05 -13.92 0.10
N PRO A 38 -8.05 -13.72 0.98
CA PRO A 38 -9.38 -13.24 0.61
C PRO A 38 -9.37 -11.80 0.09
N THR A 39 -10.45 -11.37 -0.57
CA THR A 39 -10.65 -9.97 -0.96
C THR A 39 -10.62 -9.07 0.28
N GLY A 40 -9.93 -7.92 0.19
CA GLY A 40 -9.73 -7.02 1.33
C GLY A 40 -8.57 -7.39 2.27
N ALA A 41 -7.90 -8.53 2.10
CA ALA A 41 -6.77 -8.95 2.96
C ALA A 41 -5.48 -8.14 2.81
N GLY A 42 -5.44 -7.10 1.97
CA GLY A 42 -4.25 -6.26 1.79
C GLY A 42 -3.22 -6.76 0.77
N LYS A 43 -3.57 -7.72 -0.10
CA LYS A 43 -2.68 -8.19 -1.19
C LYS A 43 -2.19 -7.04 -2.08
N SER A 44 -3.13 -6.23 -2.59
CA SER A 44 -2.81 -5.05 -3.41
C SER A 44 -2.11 -3.96 -2.60
N THR A 45 -2.38 -3.86 -1.29
CA THR A 45 -1.71 -2.91 -0.39
C THR A 45 -0.19 -3.14 -0.32
N ILE A 46 0.26 -4.40 -0.42
CA ILE A 46 1.70 -4.71 -0.48
C ILE A 46 2.33 -4.12 -1.75
N LEU A 47 1.65 -4.22 -2.90
CA LEU A 47 2.11 -3.66 -4.17
C LEU A 47 2.00 -2.13 -4.18
N ASP A 48 0.93 -1.57 -3.61
CA ASP A 48 0.75 -0.14 -3.44
C ASP A 48 1.88 0.45 -2.59
N ALA A 49 2.26 -0.20 -1.49
CA ALA A 49 3.38 0.24 -0.65
C ALA A 49 4.70 0.32 -1.42
N LEU A 50 4.96 -0.69 -2.27
CA LEU A 50 6.16 -0.71 -3.11
C LEU A 50 6.17 0.46 -4.11
N CYS A 51 5.05 0.67 -4.82
CA CYS A 51 4.92 1.77 -5.76
C CYS A 51 4.99 3.13 -5.07
N LEU A 52 4.34 3.29 -3.93
CA LEU A 52 4.35 4.52 -3.15
C LEU A 52 5.77 4.86 -2.69
N ALA A 53 6.50 3.91 -2.12
CA ALA A 53 7.84 4.13 -1.59
C ALA A 53 8.85 4.48 -2.69
N LEU A 54 8.73 3.89 -3.88
CA LEU A 54 9.67 4.09 -4.98
C LEU A 54 9.32 5.29 -5.87
N TYR A 55 8.03 5.61 -6.01
CA TYR A 55 7.55 6.56 -7.03
C TYR A 55 6.63 7.66 -6.50
N GLY A 56 6.31 7.66 -5.20
CA GLY A 56 5.41 8.65 -4.60
C GLY A 56 3.97 8.58 -5.12
N LYS A 57 3.58 7.45 -5.71
CA LYS A 57 2.25 7.24 -6.31
C LYS A 57 1.84 5.77 -6.25
N THR A 58 0.54 5.52 -6.28
CA THR A 58 -0.04 4.17 -6.26
C THR A 58 -0.98 3.97 -7.45
N PRO A 59 -0.96 2.80 -8.10
CA PRO A 59 -1.81 2.55 -9.28
C PRO A 59 -3.30 2.85 -9.03
N ARG A 60 -3.80 2.46 -7.85
CA ARG A 60 -5.19 2.66 -7.44
C ARG A 60 -5.68 4.10 -7.54
N TYR A 61 -4.84 5.08 -7.17
CA TYR A 61 -5.24 6.49 -7.13
C TYR A 61 -4.98 7.22 -8.46
N LEU A 62 -4.13 6.65 -9.32
CA LEU A 62 -3.95 7.17 -10.68
C LEU A 62 -5.17 6.86 -11.55
N GLU A 63 -5.75 5.67 -11.38
CA GLU A 63 -6.92 5.22 -12.15
C GLU A 63 -8.23 5.80 -11.62
N ALA A 64 -8.35 6.00 -10.30
CA ALA A 64 -9.57 6.49 -9.65
C ALA A 64 -9.75 8.03 -9.72
N LYS A 65 -8.97 8.73 -10.54
CA LYS A 65 -8.97 10.20 -10.57
C LYS A 65 -10.10 10.74 -11.44
N GLU A 66 -11.27 10.98 -10.86
CA GLU A 66 -12.26 11.87 -11.46
C GLU A 66 -12.00 13.33 -11.03
N PRO A 67 -11.82 14.27 -11.99
CA PRO A 67 -11.55 15.66 -11.65
C PRO A 67 -12.76 16.31 -10.96
N GLY A 68 -12.50 17.05 -9.89
CA GLY A 68 -13.52 17.78 -9.13
C GLY A 68 -14.20 16.98 -8.01
N ILE A 69 -13.81 15.72 -7.78
CA ILE A 69 -14.29 14.93 -6.64
C ILE A 69 -13.36 15.10 -5.44
N GLU A 70 -13.94 15.58 -4.33
CA GLU A 70 -13.29 15.67 -3.03
C GLU A 70 -13.86 14.61 -2.07
N VAL A 71 -12.96 13.99 -1.32
CA VAL A 71 -13.23 12.93 -0.36
C VAL A 71 -12.77 13.40 1.01
N ARG A 72 -13.50 13.04 2.07
CA ARG A 72 -13.13 13.38 3.44
C ARG A 72 -12.01 12.48 3.94
N ASP A 73 -10.86 13.07 4.25
CA ASP A 73 -9.73 12.44 4.93
C ASP A 73 -9.96 12.58 6.44
N GLY A 74 -10.08 11.44 7.15
CA GLY A 74 -10.72 11.33 8.46
C GLY A 74 -10.40 12.47 9.45
N LYS A 75 -9.12 12.86 9.55
CA LYS A 75 -8.66 14.00 10.39
C LYS A 75 -8.14 15.21 9.62
N ASN A 76 -7.85 15.07 8.34
CA ASN A 76 -7.10 16.06 7.55
C ASN A 76 -7.95 16.88 6.57
N GLY A 77 -9.29 16.81 6.68
CA GLY A 77 -10.19 17.66 5.90
C GLY A 77 -10.64 17.01 4.60
N LEU A 78 -10.74 17.79 3.53
CA LEU A 78 -11.08 17.30 2.20
C LEU A 78 -9.81 17.11 1.37
N ILE A 79 -9.67 15.95 0.76
CA ILE A 79 -8.60 15.62 -0.18
C ILE A 79 -9.20 15.25 -1.53
N SER A 80 -8.46 15.47 -2.62
CA SER A 80 -8.90 14.97 -3.92
C SER A 80 -8.97 13.44 -3.90
N GLN A 81 -9.95 12.85 -4.59
CA GLN A 81 -10.07 11.40 -4.73
C GLN A 81 -8.79 10.72 -5.23
N GLY A 82 -8.02 11.40 -6.09
CA GLY A 82 -6.74 10.90 -6.62
C GLY A 82 -5.52 11.18 -5.73
N ASP A 83 -5.71 11.72 -4.53
CA ASP A 83 -4.61 12.03 -3.62
C ASP A 83 -4.13 10.75 -2.91
N HIS A 84 -2.86 10.41 -3.11
CA HIS A 84 -2.24 9.22 -2.55
C HIS A 84 -2.20 9.24 -1.01
N ARG A 85 -2.33 10.40 -0.35
CA ARG A 85 -2.38 10.49 1.13
C ARG A 85 -3.57 9.75 1.71
N GLY A 86 -4.66 9.62 0.94
CA GLY A 86 -5.84 8.86 1.34
C GLY A 86 -5.61 7.35 1.48
N ILE A 87 -4.41 6.84 1.16
CA ILE A 87 -4.07 5.42 1.35
C ILE A 87 -3.71 5.08 2.80
N LEU A 88 -3.43 6.09 3.63
CA LEU A 88 -3.17 5.87 5.05
C LEU A 88 -4.41 5.23 5.70
N ARG A 89 -4.18 4.27 6.60
CA ARG A 89 -5.27 3.63 7.32
C ARG A 89 -5.94 4.62 8.26
N ASP A 90 -7.25 4.79 8.14
CA ASP A 90 -8.01 5.62 9.06
C ASP A 90 -7.83 5.17 10.51
N GLY A 91 -7.78 6.14 11.42
CA GLY A 91 -7.62 5.89 12.85
C GLY A 91 -6.22 5.44 13.27
N SER A 92 -5.25 5.38 12.36
CA SER A 92 -3.86 5.14 12.72
C SER A 92 -3.16 6.43 13.17
N GLY A 93 -2.50 6.35 14.33
CA GLY A 93 -1.72 7.43 14.96
C GLY A 93 -0.25 7.07 15.07
#